data_AF-A0A0U5JJ21-F1
#
_entry.id   AF-A0A0U5JJ21-F1
#
_cell.length_a   1.000
_cell.length_b   1.000
_cell.length_c   1.000
_cell.angle_alpha   90.00
_cell.angle_beta   90.00
_cell.angle_gamma   90.00
#
_symmetry.space_group_name_H-M   'P 1'
#
loop_
_entity.id
_entity.type
_entity.pdbx_description
1 polymer ?
#
loop_
_entity_poly.entity_id
_entity_poly.type
_entity_poly.pdbx_seq_one_letter_code
_entity_poly.pdbx_strand_id
1 'polypeptide(L)'
;MVLATEAQLSEITDVANPKTSMGYKMTEFGLIPEDWHQAKLGDKTVKIGSGITPTGGERIYKQSGCPFLRSQTLELSILKYFKQEFVLIY
;
A
#
# COMPACT_ATOMS: atom_id res chain seq x y z
N MET A 1 -23.04 -51.98 16.26
CA MET A 1 -23.75 -51.03 15.38
C MET A 1 -24.39 -49.98 16.28
N VAL A 2 -23.63 -48.97 16.68
CA VAL A 2 -24.10 -47.89 17.55
C VAL A 2 -24.48 -46.74 16.63
N LEU A 3 -25.76 -46.44 16.56
CA LEU A 3 -26.30 -45.31 15.82
C LEU A 3 -25.93 -44.04 16.60
N ALA A 4 -24.90 -43.33 16.14
CA ALA A 4 -24.60 -41.99 16.63
C ALA A 4 -25.73 -41.05 16.19
N THR A 5 -26.35 -40.39 17.16
CA THR A 5 -27.46 -39.46 17.00
C THR A 5 -27.02 -38.24 16.17
N GLU A 6 -27.86 -37.81 15.23
CA GLU A 6 -27.68 -36.66 14.33
C GLU A 6 -27.47 -35.29 15.03
N ALA A 7 -27.50 -35.25 16.37
CA ALA A 7 -27.30 -34.06 17.17
C ALA A 7 -25.83 -33.55 17.20
N GLN A 8 -24.85 -34.33 16.73
CA GLN A 8 -23.44 -33.91 16.65
C GLN A 8 -23.05 -33.27 15.30
N LEU A 9 -23.94 -33.22 14.31
CA LEU A 9 -23.65 -32.65 12.99
C LEU A 9 -23.86 -31.12 12.89
N SER A 10 -24.41 -30.46 13.91
CA SER A 10 -24.53 -29.00 13.95
C SER A 10 -23.27 -28.29 14.45
N GLU A 11 -22.30 -29.01 15.05
CA GLU A 11 -21.04 -28.42 15.53
C GLU A 11 -19.98 -28.19 14.42
N ILE A 12 -20.26 -28.57 13.16
CA ILE A 12 -19.30 -28.44 12.04
C ILE A 12 -19.79 -27.41 10.99
N THR A 13 -20.60 -26.43 11.39
CA THR A 13 -20.96 -25.30 10.50
C THR A 13 -20.70 -23.93 11.10
N ASP A 14 -19.66 -23.79 11.92
CA ASP A 14 -19.05 -22.48 12.21
C ASP A 14 -18.00 -22.11 11.13
N VAL A 15 -18.38 -22.23 9.86
CA VAL A 15 -17.65 -21.54 8.77
C VAL A 15 -17.96 -20.04 8.88
N ALA A 16 -17.18 -19.38 9.72
CA ALA A 16 -16.82 -17.96 9.66
C ALA A 16 -17.97 -17.00 9.31
N ASN A 17 -18.94 -16.84 10.23
CA ASN A 17 -19.69 -15.59 10.29
C ASN A 17 -18.89 -14.65 11.21
N PRO A 18 -18.07 -13.71 10.70
CA PRO A 18 -17.27 -12.84 11.56
C PRO A 18 -18.23 -11.92 12.32
N LYS A 19 -18.62 -12.34 13.52
CA LYS A 19 -19.21 -11.47 14.55
C LYS A 19 -18.24 -10.30 14.69
N THR A 20 -18.66 -9.14 14.23
CA THR A 20 -17.95 -7.87 14.38
C THR A 20 -17.59 -7.70 15.86
N SER A 21 -16.30 -7.69 16.17
CA SER A 21 -15.82 -7.36 17.50
C SER A 21 -16.01 -5.86 17.73
N MET A 22 -16.20 -5.48 19.00
CA MET A 22 -16.40 -4.09 19.45
C MET A 22 -15.45 -3.11 18.74
N GLY A 23 -15.99 -2.29 17.85
CA GLY A 23 -15.27 -1.23 17.12
C GLY A 23 -14.65 -1.62 15.78
N TYR A 24 -14.97 -2.79 15.21
CA TYR A 24 -14.49 -3.22 13.89
C TYR A 24 -15.65 -3.61 12.96
N LYS A 25 -15.50 -3.30 11.67
CA LYS A 25 -16.42 -3.66 10.59
C LYS A 25 -15.72 -4.50 9.53
N MET A 26 -16.44 -5.46 8.96
CA MET A 26 -15.96 -6.26 7.83
C MET A 26 -16.20 -5.50 6.52
N THR A 27 -15.19 -5.46 5.65
CA THR A 27 -15.24 -4.84 4.32
C THR A 27 -14.60 -5.74 3.27
N GLU A 28 -14.64 -5.34 1.99
CA GLU A 28 -13.94 -6.04 0.90
C GLU A 28 -12.41 -6.15 1.10
N PHE A 29 -11.84 -5.29 1.95
CA PHE A 29 -10.42 -5.29 2.31
C PHE A 29 -10.13 -6.03 3.63
N GLY A 30 -11.13 -6.68 4.21
CA GLY A 30 -11.08 -7.35 5.51
C GLY A 30 -11.64 -6.52 6.66
N LEU A 31 -11.28 -6.91 7.89
CA LEU A 31 -11.68 -6.24 9.13
C LEU A 31 -10.91 -4.92 9.30
N ILE A 32 -11.64 -3.81 9.37
CA ILE A 32 -11.09 -2.48 9.62
C ILE A 32 -11.82 -1.84 10.81
N PRO A 33 -11.22 -0.85 11.49
CA PRO A 33 -11.92 -0.11 12.54
C PRO A 33 -13.20 0.53 12.03
N GLU A 34 -14.21 0.62 12.89
CA GLU A 34 -15.54 1.13 12.54
C GLU A 34 -15.49 2.61 12.11
N ASP A 35 -14.63 3.40 12.76
CA ASP A 35 -14.40 4.83 12.48
C ASP A 35 -13.61 5.09 11.18
N TRP A 36 -13.07 4.05 10.54
CA TRP A 36 -12.32 4.22 9.30
C TRP A 36 -13.24 4.32 8.10
N HIS A 37 -13.04 5.34 7.26
CA HIS A 37 -13.81 5.52 6.03
C HIS A 37 -12.93 5.23 4.82
N GLN A 38 -13.51 4.52 3.84
CA GLN A 38 -12.85 4.30 2.56
C GLN A 38 -12.90 5.60 1.75
N ALA A 39 -11.78 5.94 1.12
CA ALA A 39 -11.67 7.08 0.22
C ALA A 39 -10.70 6.75 -0.91
N LYS A 40 -10.92 7.34 -2.10
CA LYS A 40 -9.94 7.24 -3.18
C LYS A 40 -8.79 8.19 -2.88
N LEU A 41 -7.56 7.79 -3.24
CA LEU A 41 -6.38 8.65 -3.05
C LEU A 41 -6.54 10.01 -3.75
N GLY A 42 -7.20 10.04 -4.90
CA GLY A 42 -7.50 11.28 -5.63
C GLY A 42 -8.35 12.26 -4.82
N ASP A 43 -9.26 11.78 -3.97
CA ASP A 43 -10.12 12.64 -3.15
C ASP A 43 -9.37 13.28 -1.98
N LYS A 44 -8.18 12.76 -1.66
CA LYS A 44 -7.35 13.17 -0.51
C LYS A 44 -6.02 13.79 -0.93
N THR A 45 -5.78 14.02 -2.21
CA THR A 45 -4.51 14.55 -2.72
C THR A 45 -4.73 15.69 -3.71
N VAL A 46 -3.79 16.64 -3.75
CA VAL A 46 -3.82 17.76 -4.71
C VAL A 46 -3.29 17.33 -6.08
N LYS A 47 -2.35 16.38 -6.11
CA LYS A 47 -1.69 15.90 -7.34
C LYS A 47 -1.27 14.45 -7.19
N ILE A 48 -1.63 13.65 -8.19
CA ILE A 48 -1.11 12.29 -8.42
C ILE A 48 -0.56 12.29 -9.83
N GLY A 49 0.67 11.83 -10.01
CA GLY A 49 1.27 11.74 -11.33
C GLY A 49 2.55 10.92 -11.31
N SER A 50 2.96 10.48 -12.49
CA SER A 50 4.22 9.79 -12.69
C SER A 50 5.36 10.80 -12.85
N GLY A 51 6.53 10.46 -12.29
CA GLY A 51 7.77 11.13 -12.66
C GLY A 51 8.13 10.87 -14.11
N ILE A 52 8.99 11.72 -14.67
CA ILE A 52 9.57 11.54 -16.01
C ILE A 52 11.05 11.19 -15.87
N THR A 53 11.52 10.24 -16.66
CA THR A 53 12.95 9.97 -16.82
C THR A 53 13.45 10.77 -18.02
N PRO A 54 14.31 11.78 -17.84
CA PRO A 54 14.81 12.56 -18.96
C PRO A 54 15.69 11.67 -19.85
N THR A 55 15.64 11.88 -21.17
CA THR A 55 16.41 11.11 -22.15
C THR A 55 17.88 11.53 -22.10
N GLY A 56 18.81 10.59 -22.25
CA GLY A 56 20.26 10.89 -22.30
C GLY A 56 21.14 10.12 -21.32
N GLY A 57 20.55 9.31 -20.43
CA GLY A 57 21.28 8.38 -19.57
C GLY A 57 22.16 9.08 -18.53
N GLU A 58 23.41 8.65 -18.38
CA GLU A 58 24.32 9.27 -17.40
C GLU A 58 24.74 10.70 -17.76
N ARG A 59 24.74 11.04 -19.06
CA ARG A 59 25.25 12.33 -19.57
C ARG A 59 24.47 13.56 -19.11
N ILE A 60 23.23 13.34 -18.68
CA ILE A 60 22.32 14.39 -18.20
C ILE A 60 22.45 14.63 -16.69
N TYR A 61 23.17 13.77 -15.96
CA TYR A 61 23.43 13.99 -14.55
C TYR A 61 24.43 15.12 -14.34
N LYS A 62 24.10 16.00 -13.40
CA LYS A 62 24.89 17.17 -12.99
C LYS A 62 25.18 17.10 -11.50
N GLN A 63 26.20 17.86 -11.08
CA GLN A 63 26.58 18.00 -9.67
C GLN A 63 25.68 18.98 -8.90
N SER A 64 24.85 19.76 -9.59
CA SER A 64 23.87 20.69 -9.03
C SER A 64 22.69 20.88 -10.00
N GLY A 65 21.52 21.28 -9.48
CA GLY A 65 20.30 21.51 -10.28
C GLY A 65 19.03 21.00 -9.60
N CYS A 66 18.08 20.50 -10.39
CA CYS A 66 16.86 19.88 -9.87
C CYS A 66 17.17 18.46 -9.37
N PRO A 67 16.86 18.12 -8.10
CA PRO A 67 17.06 16.77 -7.58
C PRO A 67 16.28 15.73 -8.38
N PHE A 68 16.94 14.65 -8.76
CA PHE A 68 16.32 13.57 -9.54
C PHE A 68 16.26 12.29 -8.71
N LEU A 69 15.04 11.83 -8.41
CA LEU A 69 14.79 10.63 -7.61
C LEU A 69 14.44 9.45 -8.51
N ARG A 70 15.08 8.30 -8.27
CA ARG A 70 14.77 7.03 -8.94
C ARG A 70 14.49 5.93 -7.91
N SER A 71 13.93 4.80 -8.36
CA SER A 71 13.70 3.64 -7.48
C SER A 71 14.97 3.16 -6.78
N GLN A 72 16.12 3.21 -7.47
CA GLN A 72 17.44 2.88 -6.90
C GLN A 72 17.87 3.86 -5.79
N THR A 73 17.35 5.08 -5.79
CA THR A 73 17.63 6.09 -4.75
C THR A 73 16.87 5.79 -3.45
N LEU A 74 15.72 5.11 -3.53
CA LEU A 74 14.82 4.83 -2.41
C LEU A 74 15.16 3.54 -1.67
N GLU A 75 15.94 2.64 -2.28
CA GLU A 75 16.41 1.38 -1.68
C GLU A 75 17.31 1.61 -0.44
N LEU A 76 17.90 2.80 -0.33
CA LEU A 76 18.62 3.23 0.86
C LEU A 76 17.62 3.91 1.80
N SER A 77 17.09 3.16 2.76
CA SER A 77 16.00 3.51 3.71
C SER A 77 16.17 4.79 4.54
N ILE A 78 17.21 5.56 4.31
CA ILE A 78 17.39 6.94 4.74
C ILE A 78 18.00 7.63 3.53
N LEU A 79 17.41 8.73 3.06
CA LEU A 79 18.03 9.68 2.12
C LEU A 79 19.39 10.08 2.71
N LYS A 80 20.42 9.26 2.46
CA LYS A 80 21.79 9.62 2.75
C LYS A 80 22.06 10.76 1.79
N TYR A 81 22.39 11.91 2.36
CA TYR A 81 22.78 13.17 1.75
C TYR A 81 23.97 13.08 0.74
N PHE A 82 24.29 11.90 0.22
CA PHE A 82 25.55 11.57 -0.45
C PHE A 82 25.32 10.72 -1.70
N LYS A 83 24.59 11.29 -2.66
CA LYS A 83 24.70 11.15 -4.13
C LYS A 83 23.37 11.63 -4.71
N GLN A 84 23.13 12.93 -4.60
CA GLN A 84 22.07 13.54 -5.40
C GLN A 84 22.60 13.69 -6.82
N GLU A 85 22.04 12.91 -7.73
CA GLU A 85 22.15 13.17 -9.15
C GLU A 85 21.12 14.24 -9.48
N PHE A 86 21.56 15.31 -10.14
CA PHE A 86 20.71 16.41 -10.56
C PHE A 86 20.49 16.32 -12.07
N VAL A 87 19.33 16.72 -12.56
CA VAL A 87 19.08 16.80 -14.01
C VAL A 87 18.52 18.19 -14.37
N LEU A 88 18.79 18.64 -15.59
CA LEU A 88 18.14 19.79 -16.20
C LEU A 88 16.85 19.33 -16.90
N ILE A 89 15.71 19.85 -16.45
CA ILE A 89 14.42 19.69 -17.10
C ILE A 89 14.19 21.00 -17.88
N TYR A 90 14.16 20.92 -19.21
CA TYR A 90 13.76 22.02 -20.09
C TYR A 90 12.28 21.89 -20.45
#